data_AF-A0A7C3WN85-F1
#
_entry.id   AF-A0A7C3WN85-F1
#
_cell.length_a   1.000
_cell.length_b   1.000
_cell.length_c   1.000
_cell.angle_alpha   90.00
_cell.angle_beta   90.00
_cell.angle_gamma   90.00
#
_symmetry.space_group_name_H-M   'P 1'
#
loop_
_entity.id
_entity.type
_entity.pdbx_description
1 polymer ?
#
loop_
_entity_poly.entity_id
_entity_poly.type
_entity_poly.pdbx_seq_one_letter_code
_entity_poly.pdbx_strand_id
1 'polypeptide(L)'
;TSIDRRVKGIPSPRPLTHDLIVSVVEHLGGQLQDVLINELREHTYYAKLRVRHNGELIEIDSRPSDAIAVAVTCRPPLPIYVNEEVLEEVLGSS
;
A
#
# COMPACT_ATOMS: atom_id res chain seq x y z
N THR A 1 -5.08 6.10 -14.54
CA THR A 1 -4.99 6.49 -13.11
C THR A 1 -3.54 6.38 -12.64
N SER A 2 -3.18 6.85 -11.45
CA SER A 2 -1.78 6.86 -10.97
C SER A 2 -1.13 5.48 -10.92
N ILE A 3 -1.93 4.44 -10.65
CA ILE A 3 -1.49 3.03 -10.66
C ILE A 3 -1.09 2.59 -12.08
N ASP A 4 -1.97 2.80 -13.06
CA ASP A 4 -1.75 2.41 -14.47
C ASP A 4 -0.44 3.01 -15.04
N ARG A 5 -0.15 4.28 -14.72
CA ARG A 5 1.10 4.93 -15.15
C ARG A 5 2.34 4.26 -14.56
N ARG A 6 2.29 3.87 -13.28
CA ARG A 6 3.45 3.27 -12.60
C ARG A 6 3.69 1.85 -13.06
N VAL A 7 2.62 1.08 -13.27
CA VAL A 7 2.69 -0.26 -13.86
C VAL A 7 3.27 -0.22 -15.28
N LYS A 8 2.92 0.80 -16.08
CA LYS A 8 3.48 1.00 -17.42
C LYS A 8 4.91 1.56 -17.45
N GLY A 9 5.51 1.87 -16.31
CA GLY A 9 6.91 2.29 -16.21
C GLY A 9 7.25 3.61 -16.90
N ILE A 10 6.27 4.49 -17.13
CA ILE A 10 6.50 5.76 -17.85
C ILE A 10 7.29 6.72 -16.92
N PRO A 11 8.52 7.12 -17.28
CA PRO A 11 9.31 8.01 -16.45
C PRO A 11 8.71 9.43 -16.42
N SER A 12 8.78 10.08 -15.25
CA SER A 12 8.35 11.47 -15.03
C SER A 12 9.56 12.32 -14.63
N PRO A 13 9.70 13.57 -15.13
CA PRO A 13 10.83 14.45 -14.78
C PRO A 13 10.83 14.91 -13.31
N ARG A 14 9.71 14.75 -12.60
CA ARG A 14 9.54 15.06 -11.18
C ARG A 14 8.84 13.89 -10.48
N PRO A 15 9.09 13.68 -9.17
CA PRO A 15 8.43 12.62 -8.41
C PRO A 15 6.91 12.82 -8.43
N LEU A 16 6.18 11.74 -8.67
CA LEU A 16 4.72 11.72 -8.54
C LEU A 16 4.35 11.55 -7.05
N THR A 17 3.06 11.66 -6.72
CA THR A 17 2.58 11.61 -5.34
C THR A 17 3.08 10.39 -4.57
N HIS A 18 3.05 9.20 -5.16
CA HIS A 18 3.50 7.98 -4.49
C HIS A 18 5.03 7.92 -4.38
N ASP A 19 5.78 8.47 -5.35
CA ASP A 19 7.23 8.60 -5.23
C ASP A 19 7.59 9.56 -4.06
N LEU A 20 6.83 10.66 -3.92
CA LEU A 20 6.98 11.59 -2.80
C LEU A 20 6.69 10.91 -1.46
N ILE A 21 5.61 10.13 -1.36
CA ILE A 21 5.26 9.40 -0.12
C ILE A 21 6.37 8.43 0.28
N VAL A 22 6.87 7.63 -0.69
CA VAL A 22 7.99 6.71 -0.44
C VAL A 22 9.20 7.48 0.09
N SER A 23 9.57 8.56 -0.60
CA SER A 23 10.70 9.40 -0.21
C SER A 23 10.51 10.02 1.19
N VAL A 24 9.31 10.51 1.53
CA VAL A 24 9.01 11.08 2.86
C VAL A 24 9.22 10.03 3.95
N VAL A 25 8.72 8.81 3.76
CA VAL A 25 8.88 7.74 4.76
C VAL A 25 10.36 7.40 4.95
N GLU A 26 11.11 7.23 3.86
CA GLU A 26 12.55 6.90 3.90
C GLU A 26 13.37 8.02 4.56
N HIS A 27 13.13 9.29 4.21
CA HIS A 27 13.86 10.43 4.77
C HIS A 27 13.55 10.70 6.24
N LEU A 28 12.39 10.26 6.73
CA LEU A 28 12.04 10.29 8.15
C LEU A 28 12.54 9.05 8.91
N GLY A 29 13.32 8.18 8.27
CA GLY A 29 13.92 6.99 8.88
C GLY A 29 13.00 5.76 8.91
N GLY A 30 11.85 5.82 8.25
CA GLY A 30 10.93 4.70 8.13
C GLY A 30 11.31 3.76 6.98
N GLN A 31 11.03 2.47 7.17
CA GLN A 31 11.15 1.44 6.14
C GLN A 31 9.76 0.90 5.81
N LEU A 32 9.31 1.13 4.58
CA LEU A 32 8.06 0.54 4.09
C LEU A 32 8.22 -1.00 4.06
N GLN A 33 7.33 -1.71 4.77
CA GLN A 33 7.45 -3.15 4.95
C GLN A 33 6.50 -3.91 4.03
N ASP A 34 5.20 -3.63 4.08
CA ASP A 34 4.18 -4.26 3.24
C ASP A 34 2.84 -3.51 3.32
N VAL A 35 1.86 -4.01 2.55
CA VAL A 35 0.46 -3.60 2.61
C VAL A 35 -0.38 -4.75 3.16
N LEU A 36 -1.29 -4.46 4.09
CA LEU A 36 -2.25 -5.42 4.61
C LEU A 36 -3.68 -4.93 4.33
N ILE A 37 -4.46 -5.66 3.53
CA ILE A 37 -5.90 -5.44 3.37
C ILE A 37 -6.61 -6.24 4.47
N ASN A 38 -7.05 -5.57 5.53
CA ASN A 38 -7.41 -6.21 6.78
C ASN A 38 -8.91 -6.29 7.07
N GLU A 39 -9.73 -5.40 6.49
CA GLU A 39 -11.16 -5.32 6.81
C GLU A 39 -12.01 -4.98 5.57
N LEU A 40 -13.23 -5.51 5.54
CA LEU A 40 -14.32 -5.10 4.68
C LEU A 40 -15.50 -4.73 5.58
N ARG A 41 -15.95 -3.47 5.52
CA ARG A 41 -17.10 -3.02 6.31
C ARG A 41 -18.00 -2.17 5.45
N GLU A 42 -19.29 -2.50 5.41
CA GLU A 42 -20.29 -1.76 4.63
C GLU A 42 -19.83 -1.57 3.16
N HIS A 43 -19.31 -2.64 2.55
CA HIS A 43 -18.72 -2.66 1.20
C HIS A 43 -17.51 -1.74 0.99
N THR A 44 -16.91 -1.23 2.07
CA THR A 44 -15.69 -0.44 2.05
C THR A 44 -14.52 -1.27 2.53
N TYR A 45 -13.51 -1.45 1.67
CA TYR A 45 -12.26 -2.11 2.03
C TYR A 45 -11.32 -1.15 2.74
N TYR A 46 -10.66 -1.65 3.77
CA TYR A 46 -9.62 -0.94 4.52
C TYR A 46 -8.28 -1.64 4.34
N ALA A 47 -7.21 -0.86 4.37
CA ALA A 47 -5.86 -1.37 4.31
C ALA A 47 -4.94 -0.62 5.28
N LYS A 48 -3.87 -1.27 5.69
CA LYS A 48 -2.76 -0.68 6.42
C LYS A 48 -1.53 -0.65 5.53
N LEU A 49 -0.89 0.50 5.42
CA LEU A 49 0.50 0.60 4.96
C LEU A 49 1.39 0.44 6.18
N ARG A 50 2.15 -0.66 6.24
CA ARG A 50 2.95 -0.98 7.42
C ARG A 50 4.38 -0.50 7.23
N VAL A 51 4.85 0.31 8.17
CA VAL A 51 6.16 0.96 8.16
C VAL A 51 6.93 0.53 9.40
N ARG A 52 8.16 0.07 9.23
CA ARG A 52 9.08 -0.17 10.35
C ARG A 52 9.86 1.10 10.66
N HIS A 53 9.87 1.53 11.91
CA HIS A 53 10.61 2.71 12.35
C HIS A 53 11.15 2.45 13.76
N ASN A 54 12.46 2.59 13.96
CA ASN A 54 13.13 2.32 15.24
C ASN A 54 12.79 0.95 15.87
N GLY A 55 12.60 -0.08 15.04
CA GLY A 55 12.26 -1.44 15.47
C GLY A 55 10.76 -1.69 15.69
N GLU A 56 9.94 -0.64 15.76
CA GLU A 56 8.50 -0.73 15.91
C GLU A 56 7.81 -0.84 14.55
N LEU A 57 6.66 -1.52 14.53
CA LEU A 57 5.78 -1.59 13.36
C LEU A 57 4.67 -0.56 13.53
N ILE A 58 4.66 0.44 12.65
CA ILE A 58 3.63 1.48 12.58
C ILE A 58 2.66 1.10 11.48
N GLU A 59 1.37 1.03 11.81
CA GLU A 59 0.30 0.76 10.85
C GLU A 59 -0.43 2.05 10.50
N ILE A 60 -0.32 2.46 9.23
CA ILE A 60 -0.95 3.68 8.73
C ILE A 60 -2.24 3.30 8.00
N ASP A 61 -3.36 3.83 8.49
CA ASP A 61 -4.66 3.62 7.85
C ASP A 61 -4.69 4.19 6.42
N SER A 62 -5.21 3.41 5.48
CA SER A 62 -5.22 3.76 4.06
C SER A 62 -6.38 3.06 3.34
N ARG A 63 -6.85 3.68 2.27
CA ARG A 63 -7.63 2.93 1.27
C ARG A 63 -6.70 1.93 0.57
N PRO A 64 -7.21 0.75 0.14
CA PRO A 64 -6.39 -0.22 -0.57
C PRO A 64 -5.74 0.35 -1.83
N SER A 65 -6.44 1.21 -2.59
CA SER A 65 -5.89 1.81 -3.80
C SER A 65 -4.61 2.62 -3.57
N ASP A 66 -4.55 3.37 -2.47
CA ASP A 66 -3.41 4.23 -2.15
C ASP A 66 -2.24 3.38 -1.64
N ALA A 67 -2.52 2.42 -0.76
CA ALA A 67 -1.52 1.50 -0.24
C ALA A 67 -0.87 0.66 -1.37
N ILE A 68 -1.69 0.11 -2.28
CA ILE A 68 -1.22 -0.63 -3.45
C ILE A 68 -0.37 0.26 -4.36
N ALA A 69 -0.77 1.52 -4.58
CA ALA A 69 -0.01 2.45 -5.40
C ALA A 69 1.39 2.75 -4.81
N VAL A 70 1.51 2.85 -3.48
CA VAL A 70 2.80 2.96 -2.80
C VAL A 70 3.61 1.66 -2.96
N ALA A 71 2.99 0.50 -2.75
CA ALA A 71 3.65 -0.80 -2.87
C ALA A 71 4.28 -1.02 -4.25
N VAL A 72 3.54 -0.74 -5.33
CA VAL A 72 4.06 -0.88 -6.71
C VAL A 72 5.08 0.20 -7.09
N THR A 73 5.12 1.30 -6.33
CA THR A 73 6.09 2.38 -6.55
C THR A 73 7.48 2.02 -6.03
N CYS A 74 7.54 1.23 -4.95
CA CYS A 74 8.78 0.74 -4.33
C CYS A 74 9.59 -0.17 -5.27
N ARG A 75 10.88 -0.31 -4.97
CA ARG A 75 11.83 -1.14 -5.72
C ARG A 75 12.69 -1.96 -4.75
N PRO A 76 12.47 -3.28 -4.62
CA PRO A 76 11.40 -4.06 -5.26
C PRO A 76 9.99 -3.62 -4.80
N PRO A 77 8.93 -3.96 -5.56
CA PRO A 77 7.56 -3.76 -5.08
C PRO A 77 7.34 -4.42 -3.72
N LEU A 78 6.56 -3.78 -2.86
CA LEU A 78 6.26 -4.34 -1.53
C LEU A 78 5.29 -5.52 -1.64
N PRO A 79 5.38 -6.50 -0.72
CA PRO A 79 4.35 -7.51 -0.56
C PRO A 79 2.98 -6.90 -0.26
N ILE A 80 1.91 -7.57 -0.72
CA ILE A 80 0.53 -7.23 -0.41
C ILE A 80 -0.13 -8.47 0.19
N TYR A 81 -0.64 -8.34 1.40
CA TYR A 81 -1.35 -9.38 2.13
C TYR A 81 -2.84 -9.02 2.24
N VAL A 82 -3.67 -10.05 2.35
CA VAL A 82 -5.12 -9.93 2.55
C VAL A 82 -5.50 -10.86 3.69
N ASN A 83 -6.29 -10.38 4.65
CA ASN A 83 -6.83 -11.24 5.70
C ASN A 83 -7.79 -12.27 5.09
N GLU A 84 -7.72 -13.51 5.57
CA GLU A 84 -8.57 -14.61 5.08
C GLU A 84 -10.05 -14.28 5.26
N GLU A 85 -10.46 -13.67 6.38
CA GLU A 85 -11.85 -13.25 6.63
C GLU A 85 -12.38 -12.30 5.54
N VAL A 86 -11.56 -11.34 5.11
CA VAL A 86 -11.90 -10.42 4.00
C VAL A 86 -12.04 -11.18 2.69
N LEU A 87 -11.18 -12.18 2.47
CA LEU A 87 -11.25 -13.01 1.27
C LEU A 87 -12.51 -13.89 1.27
N GLU A 88 -12.87 -14.46 2.42
CA GLU A 88 -14.06 -15.29 2.61
C GLU A 88 -15.35 -14.50 2.42
N GLU A 89 -15.46 -13.27 2.92
CA GLU A 89 -16.64 -12.41 2.67
C GLU A 89 -16.87 -12.14 1.19
N VAL A 90 -15.78 -12.02 0.41
CA VAL A 90 -15.85 -11.76 -1.04
C VAL A 90 -16.15 -13.03 -1.82
N LEU A 91 -15.61 -14.18 -1.41
CA LEU A 91 -15.79 -15.47 -2.08
C LEU A 91 -17.08 -16.19 -1.66
N GLY A 92 -17.61 -15.91 -0.47
CA GLY A 92 -18.75 -16.57 0.18
C GLY A 92 -20.14 -16.06 -0.19
N SER A 93 -20.27 -15.33 -1.30
CA SER A 93 -21.55 -14.94 -1.90
C SER A 93 -21.89 -15.84 -3.10
N SER A 94 -21.95 -17.15 -2.88
CA SER A 94 -22.49 -18.15 -3.83
C SER A 94 -23.42 -19.11 -3.12
#